data_AF-A0A1X9Z0G8-F1
#
_entry.id   AF-A0A1X9Z0G8-F1
#
_cell.length_a   1.000
_cell.length_b   1.000
_cell.length_c   1.000
_cell.angle_alpha   90.00
_cell.angle_beta   90.00
_cell.angle_gamma   90.00
#
_symmetry.space_group_name_H-M   'P 1'
#
loop_
_entity.id
_entity.type
_entity.pdbx_description
1 polymer ?
#
loop_
_entity_poly.entity_id
_entity_poly.type
_entity_poly.pdbx_seq_one_letter_code
_entity_poly.pdbx_strand_id
1 'polypeptide(L)'
;MVAALIAMAFCGCKKDTTLVSEPKKLKISNKLASIPTHVFDWETADYMPTPAGSPPILVPWASGSNQLFPNEIAFDYKKADGWNLIYNTFSPTQLTSPNFFALYNKYRGLIRFYLYLPPGSPYASSYFSDGLGISGGYPSSIMNFSKEIIDPENVPQSVTKIQNYQILSTGAWYACQYELAYDPYIANTSQENLNFVWNVSSTNLSQVALNGTSSGTLTGTVGTASSGGFNLGSLLGNLGNTAILVAGFKGIQALNLPKSKVFGTDVTKSIEDGVKGGLSGAVKGFFSAILGGAATSPQVVDLKLKVETNLTGSITNNSGILSTTLAMPGSANANSVGYIPSYNKILGVFDFSVAPILFVANQKVLIYEAPGAETKYIDDYSVVYHHGLLNDFRPITNPEVTNDGTTVKVTRIDVLVPYRQKYASYGRPSEKTTIERYLDRNDPNYPMPESYGKEIVGEEIYAYGSSSNVANAKNIFFKVQHRQDYSIGTGYYNATNLDGIRIRYTILITPGNGSKPITIIKTVKPTLEFT
;
A
#
# COMPACT_ATOMS: atom_id res chain seq x y z
N MET A 1 -35.40 48.28 49.59
CA MET A 1 -36.27 47.34 50.32
C MET A 1 -36.97 46.48 49.26
N VAL A 2 -36.86 45.15 49.38
CA VAL A 2 -37.61 44.07 48.68
C VAL A 2 -37.39 43.97 47.15
N ALA A 3 -36.53 43.09 46.65
CA ALA A 3 -36.65 41.63 46.40
C ALA A 3 -37.33 41.28 45.06
N ALA A 4 -36.60 40.58 44.18
CA ALA A 4 -37.12 39.97 42.96
C ALA A 4 -36.84 38.45 43.01
N LEU A 5 -37.92 37.67 42.90
CA LEU A 5 -37.94 36.22 43.00
C LEU A 5 -37.68 35.58 41.63
N ILE A 6 -36.94 34.47 41.66
CA ILE A 6 -36.56 33.62 40.53
C ILE A 6 -37.74 32.71 40.14
N ALA A 7 -37.94 32.49 38.83
CA ALA A 7 -38.68 31.34 38.32
C ALA A 7 -37.95 30.72 37.12
N MET A 8 -37.54 29.45 37.29
CA MET A 8 -36.95 28.59 36.26
C MET A 8 -38.05 28.03 35.34
N ALA A 9 -37.79 27.97 34.04
CA ALA A 9 -38.63 27.26 33.06
C ALA A 9 -37.79 26.23 32.30
N PHE A 10 -38.22 24.96 32.37
CA PHE A 10 -37.64 23.80 31.69
C PHE A 10 -37.86 23.86 30.17
N CYS A 11 -36.79 23.62 29.40
CA CYS A 11 -36.85 23.40 27.95
C CYS A 11 -37.23 21.95 27.64
N GLY A 12 -38.28 21.76 26.83
CA GLY A 12 -38.59 20.50 26.15
C GLY A 12 -38.80 20.77 24.66
N CYS A 13 -37.89 20.31 23.80
CA CYS A 13 -38.03 20.38 22.34
C CYS A 13 -38.95 19.26 21.83
N LYS A 14 -40.04 19.65 21.16
CA LYS A 14 -40.87 18.76 20.34
C LYS A 14 -40.23 18.61 18.94
N LYS A 15 -40.23 17.39 18.41
CA LYS A 15 -39.89 17.09 17.00
C LYS A 15 -41.04 17.58 16.10
N ASP A 16 -40.75 18.51 15.20
CA ASP A 16 -41.63 18.79 14.07
C ASP A 16 -41.23 17.94 12.87
N THR A 17 -42.22 17.23 12.34
CA THR A 17 -42.14 16.43 11.10
C THR A 17 -42.85 17.28 10.04
N THR A 18 -42.13 17.79 9.05
CA THR A 18 -42.74 18.49 7.91
C THR A 18 -42.52 17.73 6.61
N LEU A 19 -43.61 17.74 5.83
CA LEU A 19 -43.94 16.88 4.73
C LEU A 19 -43.06 17.11 3.49
N VAL A 20 -42.83 16.02 2.76
CA VAL A 20 -42.26 15.97 1.41
C VAL A 20 -43.09 16.87 0.49
N SER A 21 -42.52 17.98 0.02
CA SER A 21 -43.06 18.72 -1.11
C SER A 21 -42.45 18.17 -2.40
N GLU A 22 -43.30 17.95 -3.41
CA GLU A 22 -42.91 17.45 -4.72
C GLU A 22 -41.80 18.31 -5.35
N PRO A 23 -40.82 17.71 -6.05
CA PRO A 23 -39.73 18.46 -6.64
C PRO A 23 -40.26 19.34 -7.77
N LYS A 24 -40.21 20.65 -7.55
CA LYS A 24 -40.37 21.67 -8.60
C LYS A 24 -39.38 21.34 -9.73
N LYS A 25 -39.89 20.98 -10.91
CA LYS A 25 -39.09 20.73 -12.11
C LYS A 25 -38.26 21.98 -12.44
N LEU A 26 -37.02 22.01 -11.97
CA LEU A 26 -36.02 22.96 -12.41
C LEU A 26 -35.66 22.58 -13.86
N LYS A 27 -35.83 23.54 -14.77
CA LYS A 27 -35.32 23.42 -16.14
C LYS A 27 -33.81 23.22 -16.05
N ILE A 28 -33.35 22.05 -16.47
CA ILE A 28 -31.93 21.68 -16.54
C ILE A 28 -31.26 22.62 -17.54
N SER A 29 -30.47 23.56 -17.04
CA SER A 29 -29.51 24.30 -17.85
C SER A 29 -28.38 23.34 -18.22
N ASN A 30 -28.19 23.09 -19.52
CA ASN A 30 -27.10 22.38 -20.18
C ASN A 30 -26.48 21.19 -19.40
N LYS A 31 -26.91 19.97 -19.74
CA LYS A 31 -26.18 18.75 -19.38
C LYS A 31 -24.76 18.88 -19.96
N LEU A 32 -23.74 19.11 -19.11
CA LEU A 32 -22.34 19.07 -19.53
C LEU A 32 -22.10 17.74 -20.26
N ALA A 33 -21.46 17.78 -21.43
CA ALA A 33 -21.35 16.59 -22.26
C ALA A 33 -20.47 15.52 -21.59
N SER A 34 -20.97 14.30 -21.51
CA SER A 34 -20.15 13.12 -21.25
C SER A 34 -19.11 12.96 -22.37
N ILE A 35 -17.90 12.53 -22.03
CA ILE A 35 -16.86 12.10 -22.98
C ILE A 35 -16.79 10.57 -22.87
N PRO A 36 -17.48 9.83 -23.76
CA PRO A 36 -17.46 8.38 -23.72
C PRO A 36 -16.06 7.86 -24.06
N THR A 37 -15.61 6.83 -23.35
CA THR A 37 -14.36 6.14 -23.67
C THR A 37 -14.49 5.45 -25.02
N HIS A 38 -13.67 5.85 -26.00
CA HIS A 38 -13.58 5.13 -27.27
C HIS A 38 -12.88 3.78 -27.04
N VAL A 39 -13.55 2.68 -27.36
CA VAL A 39 -13.02 1.33 -27.18
C VAL A 39 -12.27 0.90 -28.43
N PHE A 40 -11.06 0.39 -28.24
CA PHE A 40 -10.23 -0.20 -29.29
C PHE A 40 -9.52 -1.45 -28.76
N ASP A 41 -9.07 -2.33 -29.67
CA ASP A 41 -8.27 -3.49 -29.26
C ASP A 41 -6.80 -3.11 -29.12
N TRP A 42 -6.41 -2.74 -27.90
CA TRP A 42 -5.04 -2.32 -27.59
C TRP A 42 -4.01 -3.44 -27.76
N GLU A 43 -4.42 -4.71 -27.73
CA GLU A 43 -3.47 -5.82 -27.81
C GLU A 43 -2.93 -6.03 -29.22
N THR A 44 -3.76 -5.73 -30.22
CA THR A 44 -3.49 -6.00 -31.64
C THR A 44 -3.27 -4.72 -32.45
N ALA A 45 -3.54 -3.55 -31.89
CA ALA A 45 -3.31 -2.27 -32.56
C ALA A 45 -1.82 -1.88 -32.52
N ASP A 46 -1.29 -1.42 -33.66
CA ASP A 46 0.03 -0.80 -33.73
C ASP A 46 -0.01 0.70 -33.36
N TYR A 47 -1.17 1.33 -33.59
CA TYR A 47 -1.37 2.77 -33.40
C TYR A 47 -2.59 3.06 -32.53
N MET A 48 -2.50 4.13 -31.75
CA MET A 48 -3.63 4.71 -31.04
C MET A 48 -4.66 5.28 -32.05
N PRO A 49 -5.96 5.24 -31.73
CA PRO A 49 -6.98 5.82 -32.58
C PRO A 49 -6.86 7.35 -32.61
N THR A 50 -6.56 7.92 -33.77
CA THR A 50 -6.45 9.37 -33.97
C THR A 50 -7.26 9.81 -35.19
N PRO A 51 -7.71 11.09 -35.26
CA PRO A 51 -8.44 11.56 -36.42
C PRO A 51 -7.61 11.52 -37.71
N ALA A 52 -8.28 11.30 -38.84
CA ALA A 52 -7.64 11.29 -40.14
C ALA A 52 -6.81 12.56 -40.38
N GLY A 53 -5.58 12.40 -40.87
CA GLY A 53 -4.63 13.51 -41.08
C GLY A 53 -3.82 13.90 -39.83
N SER A 54 -4.11 13.35 -38.66
CA SER A 54 -3.28 13.53 -37.48
C SER A 54 -2.00 12.68 -37.57
N PRO A 55 -0.88 13.13 -36.99
CA PRO A 55 0.31 12.30 -36.90
C PRO A 55 0.00 10.97 -36.18
N PRO A 56 0.44 9.83 -36.73
CA PRO A 56 0.19 8.54 -36.11
C PRO A 56 0.93 8.44 -34.78
N ILE A 57 0.24 7.91 -33.76
CA ILE A 57 0.82 7.69 -32.43
C ILE A 57 0.89 6.18 -32.22
N LEU A 58 2.10 5.63 -32.12
CA LEU A 58 2.29 4.21 -31.81
C LEU A 58 1.74 3.88 -30.41
N VAL A 59 1.18 2.69 -30.24
CA VAL A 59 0.85 2.20 -28.89
C VAL A 59 2.12 2.09 -28.02
N PRO A 60 2.02 2.10 -26.68
CA PRO A 60 3.21 2.20 -25.82
C PRO A 60 4.24 1.09 -26.03
N TRP A 61 3.78 -0.11 -26.38
CA TRP A 61 4.61 -1.32 -26.55
C TRP A 61 4.88 -1.70 -28.01
N ALA A 62 4.51 -0.86 -28.97
CA ALA A 62 4.83 -1.12 -30.38
C ALA A 62 6.33 -0.93 -30.65
N SER A 63 6.85 -1.67 -31.63
CA SER A 63 8.23 -1.50 -32.08
C SER A 63 8.46 -0.07 -32.58
N GLY A 64 9.50 0.60 -32.06
CA GLY A 64 9.81 1.99 -32.38
C GLY A 64 9.09 3.03 -31.51
N SER A 65 8.22 2.61 -30.59
CA SER A 65 7.62 3.49 -29.60
C SER A 65 8.65 3.96 -28.57
N ASN A 66 8.65 5.25 -28.23
CA ASN A 66 9.50 5.78 -27.17
C ASN A 66 8.78 5.67 -25.83
N GLN A 67 9.33 4.90 -24.90
CA GLN A 67 8.73 4.63 -23.59
C GLN A 67 9.70 4.94 -22.45
N LEU A 68 9.20 5.57 -21.39
CA LEU A 68 9.94 5.91 -20.17
C LEU A 68 9.34 5.21 -18.97
N PHE A 69 9.29 3.89 -19.07
CA PHE A 69 8.92 2.93 -18.04
C PHE A 69 9.57 1.58 -18.38
N PRO A 70 9.69 0.66 -17.42
CA PRO A 70 10.49 -0.55 -17.59
C PRO A 70 9.74 -1.58 -18.46
N ASN A 71 10.50 -2.49 -19.08
CA ASN A 71 9.95 -3.53 -19.97
C ASN A 71 8.91 -4.42 -19.28
N GLU A 72 9.04 -4.60 -17.97
CA GLU A 72 8.08 -5.29 -17.11
C GLU A 72 6.68 -4.66 -17.18
N ILE A 73 6.58 -3.34 -17.36
CA ILE A 73 5.30 -2.66 -17.60
C ILE A 73 4.90 -2.76 -19.08
N ALA A 74 5.87 -2.61 -19.99
CA ALA A 74 5.63 -2.63 -21.43
C ALA A 74 5.01 -3.95 -21.93
N PHE A 75 5.36 -5.08 -21.30
CA PHE A 75 4.88 -6.41 -21.70
C PHE A 75 3.76 -6.97 -20.81
N ASP A 76 3.32 -6.24 -19.78
CA ASP A 76 2.24 -6.61 -18.88
C ASP A 76 0.96 -5.83 -19.17
N TYR A 77 0.29 -6.16 -20.28
CA TYR A 77 -0.91 -5.45 -20.72
C TYR A 77 -2.00 -6.36 -21.30
N LYS A 78 -1.79 -7.68 -21.23
CA LYS A 78 -2.60 -8.64 -21.96
C LYS A 78 -3.96 -8.91 -21.30
N LYS A 79 -5.02 -9.02 -22.11
CA LYS A 79 -6.39 -9.36 -21.67
C LYS A 79 -6.41 -10.70 -20.94
N ALA A 80 -5.65 -11.67 -21.43
CA ALA A 80 -5.52 -12.99 -20.80
C ALA A 80 -5.02 -12.89 -19.34
N ASP A 81 -4.16 -11.91 -19.03
CA ASP A 81 -3.65 -11.66 -17.68
C ASP A 81 -4.59 -10.78 -16.84
N GLY A 82 -5.81 -10.49 -17.33
CA GLY A 82 -6.86 -9.77 -16.61
C GLY A 82 -6.94 -8.27 -16.88
N TRP A 83 -6.19 -7.74 -17.84
CA TRP A 83 -6.22 -6.32 -18.21
C TRP A 83 -7.48 -5.96 -19.01
N ASN A 84 -8.13 -4.87 -18.63
CA ASN A 84 -9.31 -4.31 -19.26
C ASN A 84 -9.10 -2.81 -19.52
N LEU A 85 -9.49 -2.32 -20.71
CA LEU A 85 -9.53 -0.88 -20.96
C LEU A 85 -10.57 -0.22 -20.05
N ILE A 86 -10.21 0.90 -19.42
CA ILE A 86 -11.11 1.62 -18.52
C ILE A 86 -11.36 3.05 -19.00
N TYR A 87 -10.32 3.82 -19.29
CA TYR A 87 -10.42 5.17 -19.85
C TYR A 87 -9.62 5.26 -21.14
N ASN A 88 -10.08 6.07 -22.09
CA ASN A 88 -9.34 6.37 -23.31
C ASN A 88 -9.75 7.74 -23.84
N THR A 89 -8.79 8.63 -24.04
CA THR A 89 -9.03 9.92 -24.68
C THR A 89 -8.78 9.89 -26.18
N PHE A 90 -7.97 8.94 -26.66
CA PHE A 90 -7.70 8.77 -28.09
C PHE A 90 -8.98 8.40 -28.84
N SER A 91 -9.24 9.09 -29.96
CA SER A 91 -10.46 8.93 -30.75
C SER A 91 -10.17 9.11 -32.25
N PRO A 92 -10.82 8.32 -33.13
CA PRO A 92 -10.71 8.50 -34.58
C PRO A 92 -11.46 9.75 -35.10
N THR A 93 -12.20 10.45 -34.24
CA THR A 93 -13.04 11.59 -34.65
C THR A 93 -12.70 12.90 -33.97
N GLN A 94 -12.01 12.87 -32.82
CA GLN A 94 -11.71 14.05 -32.02
C GLN A 94 -10.27 14.01 -31.52
N LEU A 95 -9.58 15.16 -31.62
CA LEU A 95 -8.33 15.40 -30.92
C LEU A 95 -8.67 15.90 -29.52
N THR A 96 -8.36 15.11 -28.51
CA THR A 96 -8.52 15.49 -27.11
C THR A 96 -7.16 15.73 -26.48
N SER A 97 -7.08 16.71 -25.58
CA SER A 97 -5.96 16.83 -24.65
C SER A 97 -6.54 16.72 -23.24
N PRO A 98 -5.97 15.88 -22.37
CA PRO A 98 -4.68 15.21 -22.48
C PRO A 98 -4.77 13.87 -23.22
N ASN A 99 -3.65 13.42 -23.81
CA ASN A 99 -3.56 12.14 -24.52
C ASN A 99 -3.21 11.02 -23.54
N PHE A 100 -4.21 10.26 -23.08
CA PHE A 100 -4.00 9.13 -22.21
C PHE A 100 -5.04 8.02 -22.42
N PHE A 101 -4.67 6.82 -22.00
CA PHE A 101 -5.62 5.75 -21.76
C PHE A 101 -5.23 5.03 -20.47
N ALA A 102 -6.14 4.24 -19.93
CA ALA A 102 -5.89 3.49 -18.72
C ALA A 102 -6.38 2.06 -18.88
N LEU A 103 -5.61 1.12 -18.33
CA LEU A 103 -5.98 -0.28 -18.21
C LEU A 103 -6.15 -0.63 -16.72
N TYR A 104 -7.05 -1.57 -16.43
CA TYR A 104 -7.27 -2.13 -15.10
C TYR A 104 -7.07 -3.64 -15.12
N ASN A 105 -6.23 -4.16 -14.22
CA ASN A 105 -6.03 -5.58 -14.02
C ASN A 105 -6.93 -6.10 -12.89
N LYS A 106 -7.93 -6.89 -13.24
CA LYS A 106 -8.92 -7.40 -12.27
C LYS A 106 -8.36 -8.40 -11.27
N TYR A 107 -7.34 -9.18 -11.63
CA TYR A 107 -6.76 -10.19 -10.72
C TYR A 107 -5.73 -9.61 -9.75
N ARG A 108 -5.16 -8.44 -10.07
CA ARG A 108 -4.16 -7.75 -9.26
C ARG A 108 -4.70 -6.50 -8.55
N GLY A 109 -5.84 -5.97 -8.97
CA GLY A 109 -6.36 -4.71 -8.44
C GLY A 109 -5.52 -3.50 -8.85
N LEU A 110 -4.81 -3.59 -9.98
CA LEU A 110 -3.93 -2.52 -10.47
C LEU A 110 -4.65 -1.70 -11.53
N ILE A 111 -4.69 -0.38 -11.36
CA ILE A 111 -5.01 0.55 -12.44
C ILE A 111 -3.71 1.18 -12.95
N ARG A 112 -3.54 1.24 -14.27
CA ARG A 112 -2.37 1.82 -14.91
C ARG A 112 -2.79 2.81 -15.98
N PHE A 113 -2.34 4.04 -15.82
CA PHE A 113 -2.51 5.11 -16.78
C PHE A 113 -1.28 5.21 -17.67
N TYR A 114 -1.50 5.29 -18.98
CA TYR A 114 -0.48 5.56 -19.98
C TYR A 114 -0.70 6.97 -20.51
N LEU A 115 0.23 7.87 -20.22
CA LEU A 115 0.23 9.26 -20.69
C LEU A 115 1.18 9.38 -21.88
N TYR A 116 0.71 9.94 -22.99
CA TYR A 116 1.56 10.30 -24.12
C TYR A 116 1.85 11.79 -24.09
N LEU A 117 3.12 12.16 -24.02
CA LEU A 117 3.57 13.52 -24.25
C LEU A 117 4.17 13.62 -25.66
N PRO A 118 3.65 14.48 -26.55
CA PRO A 118 4.17 14.61 -27.90
C PRO A 118 5.55 15.29 -27.92
N PRO A 119 6.33 15.12 -29.00
CA PRO A 119 7.56 15.87 -29.20
C PRO A 119 7.33 17.38 -29.09
N GLY A 120 8.27 18.11 -28.49
CA GLY A 120 8.17 19.55 -28.24
C GLY A 120 7.39 19.93 -26.98
N SER A 121 6.95 18.97 -26.17
CA SER A 121 6.30 19.24 -24.88
C SER A 121 7.20 20.08 -23.95
N PRO A 122 6.72 21.21 -23.38
CA PRO A 122 7.52 22.16 -22.62
C PRO A 122 7.79 21.71 -21.16
N TYR A 123 7.76 20.41 -20.90
CA TYR A 123 7.74 19.84 -19.55
C TYR A 123 9.03 19.10 -19.17
N ALA A 124 10.12 19.34 -19.92
CA ALA A 124 11.40 18.69 -19.69
C ALA A 124 11.86 18.85 -18.23
N SER A 125 12.18 17.73 -17.60
CA SER A 125 12.49 17.69 -16.16
C SER A 125 13.25 16.41 -15.81
N SER A 126 14.00 16.46 -14.71
CA SER A 126 14.81 15.33 -14.24
C SER A 126 13.97 14.18 -13.69
N TYR A 127 12.75 14.47 -13.24
CA TYR A 127 11.78 13.53 -12.73
C TYR A 127 10.37 13.95 -13.15
N PHE A 128 9.41 13.03 -13.08
CA PHE A 128 8.00 13.40 -13.07
C PHE A 128 7.34 12.94 -11.78
N SER A 129 6.37 13.71 -11.31
CA SER A 129 5.53 13.33 -10.19
C SER A 129 4.13 13.01 -10.67
N ASP A 130 3.50 12.07 -10.00
CA ASP A 130 2.14 11.66 -10.29
C ASP A 130 1.38 11.37 -8.99
N GLY A 131 0.06 11.39 -9.07
CA GLY A 131 -0.75 10.91 -7.97
C GLY A 131 -2.20 10.70 -8.35
N LEU A 132 -2.77 9.68 -7.73
CA LEU A 132 -4.18 9.35 -7.82
C LEU A 132 -4.81 9.59 -6.46
N GLY A 133 -5.99 10.19 -6.45
CA GLY A 133 -6.80 10.28 -5.25
C GLY A 133 -8.28 10.26 -5.57
N ILE A 134 -9.09 10.41 -4.53
CA ILE A 134 -10.53 10.52 -4.64
C ILE A 134 -11.02 11.92 -4.26
N SER A 135 -12.15 12.34 -4.81
CA SER A 135 -12.84 13.60 -4.48
C SER A 135 -14.34 13.40 -4.38
N GLY A 136 -15.06 14.39 -3.82
CA GLY A 136 -16.53 14.37 -3.65
C GLY A 136 -17.00 14.07 -2.22
N GLY A 137 -16.08 13.77 -1.30
CA GLY A 137 -16.37 13.67 0.13
C GLY A 137 -17.01 12.35 0.60
N TYR A 138 -17.36 11.45 -0.32
CA TYR A 138 -17.81 10.10 0.06
C TYR A 138 -16.66 9.30 0.70
N PRO A 139 -16.86 8.70 1.90
CA PRO A 139 -15.84 7.87 2.51
C PRO A 139 -15.68 6.58 1.71
N SER A 140 -14.47 6.32 1.20
CA SER A 140 -14.17 5.11 0.45
C SER A 140 -12.83 4.53 0.83
N SER A 141 -12.75 3.20 0.90
CA SER A 141 -11.51 2.47 1.14
C SER A 141 -10.73 2.14 -0.13
N ILE A 142 -11.16 2.60 -1.31
CA ILE A 142 -10.51 2.25 -2.59
C ILE A 142 -9.01 2.55 -2.64
N MET A 143 -8.54 3.55 -1.89
CA MET A 143 -7.13 3.93 -1.82
C MET A 143 -6.34 3.22 -0.70
N ASN A 144 -6.95 2.34 0.09
CA ASN A 144 -6.37 1.71 1.29
C ASN A 144 -5.04 0.96 1.02
N PHE A 145 -4.87 0.44 -0.21
CA PHE A 145 -3.64 -0.24 -0.64
C PHE A 145 -2.54 0.68 -1.18
N SER A 146 -2.70 2.00 -1.03
CA SER A 146 -1.69 2.99 -1.38
C SER A 146 -0.51 3.03 -0.40
N LYS A 147 -0.72 2.54 0.83
CA LYS A 147 0.32 2.42 1.86
C LYS A 147 0.95 1.03 1.86
N GLU A 148 2.19 0.96 2.35
CA GLU A 148 2.91 -0.29 2.58
C GLU A 148 2.36 -1.08 3.76
N ILE A 149 1.89 -0.37 4.79
CA ILE A 149 1.11 -0.89 5.92
C ILE A 149 -0.30 -0.33 5.84
N ILE A 150 -1.28 -1.22 5.76
CA ILE A 150 -2.69 -0.86 5.80
C ILE A 150 -3.08 -0.50 7.22
N ASP A 151 -3.72 0.66 7.40
CA ASP A 151 -4.33 1.09 8.66
C ASP A 151 -5.82 1.36 8.41
N PRO A 152 -6.71 0.41 8.76
CA PRO A 152 -8.15 0.55 8.52
C PRO A 152 -8.79 1.72 9.28
N GLU A 153 -8.14 2.23 10.33
CA GLU A 153 -8.60 3.42 11.07
C GLU A 153 -8.19 4.72 10.37
N ASN A 154 -7.16 4.68 9.52
CA ASN A 154 -6.56 5.86 8.86
C ASN A 154 -6.46 5.65 7.34
N VAL A 155 -7.63 5.54 6.72
CA VAL A 155 -7.79 5.29 5.29
C VAL A 155 -7.25 6.48 4.48
N PRO A 156 -6.24 6.28 3.62
CA PRO A 156 -5.78 7.33 2.72
C PRO A 156 -6.85 7.66 1.67
N GLN A 157 -6.84 8.90 1.17
CA GLN A 157 -7.67 9.36 0.06
C GLN A 157 -6.85 9.65 -1.20
N SER A 158 -5.53 9.71 -1.09
CA SER A 158 -4.66 9.89 -2.23
C SER A 158 -3.30 9.23 -2.03
N VAL A 159 -2.58 9.09 -3.13
CA VAL A 159 -1.16 8.77 -3.17
C VAL A 159 -0.45 9.77 -4.07
N THR A 160 0.72 10.22 -3.62
CA THR A 160 1.62 11.09 -4.38
C THR A 160 2.95 10.37 -4.56
N LYS A 161 3.52 10.41 -5.77
CA LYS A 161 4.73 9.70 -6.15
C LYS A 161 5.68 10.62 -6.91
N ILE A 162 6.98 10.37 -6.76
CA ILE A 162 8.03 10.86 -7.66
C ILE A 162 8.64 9.64 -8.33
N GLN A 163 8.59 9.64 -9.64
CA GLN A 163 9.07 8.57 -10.49
C GLN A 163 10.53 8.82 -10.84
N ASN A 164 11.32 7.76 -11.01
CA ASN A 164 12.75 7.86 -11.32
C ASN A 164 13.04 8.04 -12.82
N TYR A 165 12.08 8.59 -13.58
CA TYR A 165 12.21 8.85 -15.01
C TYR A 165 12.11 10.34 -15.28
N GLN A 166 12.99 10.84 -16.15
CA GLN A 166 12.93 12.19 -16.67
C GLN A 166 11.77 12.37 -17.65
N ILE A 167 11.31 13.61 -17.85
CA ILE A 167 10.44 13.96 -18.97
C ILE A 167 11.31 14.42 -20.13
N LEU A 168 11.20 13.74 -21.27
CA LEU A 168 11.92 14.06 -22.50
C LEU A 168 11.13 15.02 -23.39
N SER A 169 11.84 15.94 -24.05
CA SER A 169 11.30 16.83 -25.09
C SER A 169 11.07 16.13 -26.43
N THR A 170 11.64 14.94 -26.64
CA THR A 170 11.50 14.16 -27.88
C THR A 170 10.15 13.45 -28.03
N GLY A 171 9.30 13.53 -27.01
CA GLY A 171 8.01 12.84 -26.95
C GLY A 171 8.17 11.39 -26.51
N ALA A 172 7.31 10.93 -25.59
CA ALA A 172 7.38 9.59 -25.02
C ALA A 172 6.07 9.20 -24.33
N TRP A 173 5.93 7.89 -24.12
CA TRP A 173 4.94 7.31 -23.23
C TRP A 173 5.47 7.20 -21.79
N TYR A 174 4.61 7.53 -20.84
CA TYR A 174 4.83 7.41 -19.40
C TYR A 174 3.74 6.53 -18.78
N ALA A 175 4.08 5.76 -17.75
CA ALA A 175 3.13 4.89 -17.07
C ALA A 175 3.02 5.25 -15.58
N CYS A 176 1.80 5.47 -15.09
CA CYS A 176 1.48 5.68 -13.69
C CYS A 176 0.61 4.51 -13.19
N GLN A 177 1.09 3.76 -12.21
CA GLN A 177 0.38 2.58 -11.69
C GLN A 177 -0.05 2.79 -10.24
N TYR A 178 -1.27 2.34 -9.91
CA TYR A 178 -1.82 2.39 -8.56
C TYR A 178 -2.51 1.07 -8.23
N GLU A 179 -2.41 0.67 -6.96
CA GLU A 179 -3.13 -0.49 -6.44
C GLU A 179 -4.37 -0.02 -5.69
N LEU A 180 -5.50 -0.64 -5.99
CA LEU A 180 -6.82 -0.29 -5.47
C LEU A 180 -7.35 -1.41 -4.59
N ALA A 181 -7.93 -1.04 -3.45
CA ALA A 181 -8.69 -1.96 -2.61
C ALA A 181 -10.14 -2.05 -3.10
N TYR A 182 -10.81 -3.15 -2.76
CA TYR A 182 -12.23 -3.33 -3.10
C TYR A 182 -13.13 -2.62 -2.09
N ASP A 183 -13.98 -1.71 -2.57
CA ASP A 183 -14.98 -1.05 -1.75
C ASP A 183 -16.40 -1.32 -2.32
N PRO A 184 -17.20 -2.20 -1.67
CA PRO A 184 -18.53 -2.55 -2.17
C PRO A 184 -19.51 -1.37 -2.17
N TYR A 185 -19.26 -0.33 -1.37
CA TYR A 185 -20.19 0.78 -1.21
C TYR A 185 -20.11 1.81 -2.34
N ILE A 186 -19.12 1.71 -3.22
CA ILE A 186 -19.02 2.52 -4.45
C ILE A 186 -20.26 2.37 -5.33
N ALA A 187 -20.95 1.23 -5.30
CA ALA A 187 -22.20 1.04 -6.05
C ALA A 187 -23.30 2.05 -5.65
N ASN A 188 -23.23 2.59 -4.43
CA ASN A 188 -24.25 3.43 -3.82
C ASN A 188 -23.97 4.92 -3.96
N THR A 189 -22.96 5.31 -4.75
CA THR A 189 -22.57 6.71 -4.94
C THR A 189 -22.74 7.17 -6.37
N SER A 190 -22.74 8.49 -6.55
CA SER A 190 -22.76 9.16 -7.85
C SER A 190 -21.44 9.88 -8.09
N GLN A 191 -21.23 10.31 -9.33
CA GLN A 191 -20.05 11.08 -9.68
C GLN A 191 -19.90 12.36 -8.85
N GLU A 192 -20.98 13.02 -8.42
CA GLU A 192 -20.88 14.24 -7.61
C GLU A 192 -20.20 13.99 -6.25
N ASN A 193 -20.33 12.78 -5.72
CA ASN A 193 -19.88 12.41 -4.38
C ASN A 193 -18.60 11.56 -4.39
N LEU A 194 -18.26 10.90 -5.50
CA LEU A 194 -17.03 10.13 -5.62
C LEU A 194 -16.47 10.14 -7.05
N ASN A 195 -15.24 10.62 -7.19
CA ASN A 195 -14.46 10.56 -8.43
C ASN A 195 -13.04 10.11 -8.16
N PHE A 196 -12.34 9.68 -9.21
CA PHE A 196 -10.89 9.77 -9.22
C PHE A 196 -10.43 11.17 -9.63
N VAL A 197 -9.34 11.63 -9.02
CA VAL A 197 -8.58 12.79 -9.45
C VAL A 197 -7.16 12.33 -9.71
N TRP A 198 -6.71 12.44 -10.96
CA TRP A 198 -5.37 12.05 -11.38
C TRP A 198 -4.55 13.29 -11.74
N ASN A 199 -3.37 13.41 -11.13
CA ASN A 199 -2.46 14.53 -11.30
C ASN A 199 -1.11 14.04 -11.81
N VAL A 200 -0.50 14.78 -12.72
CA VAL A 200 0.86 14.56 -13.22
C VAL A 200 1.53 15.91 -13.38
N SER A 201 2.79 16.01 -12.95
CA SER A 201 3.60 17.22 -13.07
C SER A 201 5.04 16.91 -13.43
N SER A 202 5.68 17.83 -14.14
CA SER A 202 7.14 17.84 -14.28
C SER A 202 7.78 18.19 -12.94
N THR A 203 8.90 17.58 -12.57
CA THR A 203 9.49 17.81 -11.25
C THR A 203 11.01 17.79 -11.29
N ASN A 204 11.63 18.81 -10.70
CA ASN A 204 13.06 18.84 -10.44
C ASN A 204 13.33 18.89 -8.94
N LEU A 205 14.28 18.08 -8.49
CA LEU A 205 14.69 17.96 -7.10
C LEU A 205 16.11 18.51 -6.94
N SER A 206 16.36 19.28 -5.87
CA SER A 206 17.69 19.83 -5.59
C SER A 206 18.68 18.79 -5.05
N GLN A 207 18.20 17.81 -4.28
CA GLN A 207 19.00 16.74 -3.68
C GLN A 207 18.08 15.56 -3.34
N VAL A 208 18.65 14.34 -3.36
CA VAL A 208 17.99 13.12 -2.93
C VAL A 208 18.90 12.41 -1.93
N ALA A 209 18.37 12.11 -0.75
CA ALA A 209 19.04 11.28 0.25
C ALA A 209 18.14 10.10 0.65
N LEU A 210 18.70 8.89 0.58
CA LEU A 210 18.01 7.66 0.97
C LEU A 210 18.85 7.03 2.10
N ASN A 211 18.22 6.66 3.23
CA ASN A 211 18.93 6.09 4.39
C ASN A 211 20.11 6.95 4.89
N GLY A 212 19.97 8.27 4.90
CA GLY A 212 21.00 9.19 5.42
C GLY A 212 22.30 9.25 4.61
N THR A 213 22.42 8.53 3.49
CA THR A 213 23.56 8.63 2.57
C THR A 213 23.22 9.65 1.48
N SER A 214 23.93 10.77 1.50
CA SER A 214 23.74 11.89 0.57
C SER A 214 24.46 11.63 -0.76
N SER A 215 23.78 11.90 -1.89
CA SER A 215 24.28 12.06 -3.27
C SER A 215 23.94 11.00 -4.34
N GLY A 216 22.84 10.26 -4.20
CA GLY A 216 22.39 9.30 -5.24
C GLY A 216 21.22 9.80 -6.11
N THR A 217 21.14 9.33 -7.37
CA THR A 217 19.90 9.38 -8.18
C THR A 217 18.83 8.47 -7.58
N LEU A 218 17.55 8.75 -7.80
CA LEU A 218 16.47 7.84 -7.39
C LEU A 218 16.62 6.48 -8.10
N THR A 219 16.81 5.40 -7.33
CA THR A 219 16.89 4.02 -7.86
C THR A 219 15.51 3.35 -8.00
N GLY A 220 14.46 4.00 -7.50
CA GLY A 220 13.06 3.56 -7.60
C GLY A 220 12.08 4.72 -7.41
N THR A 221 10.79 4.42 -7.44
CA THR A 221 9.72 5.40 -7.25
C THR A 221 9.53 5.63 -5.75
N VAL A 222 9.42 6.89 -5.34
CA VAL A 222 9.23 7.27 -3.94
C VAL A 222 7.83 7.85 -3.79
N GLY A 223 7.06 7.39 -2.82
CA GLY A 223 5.68 7.82 -2.68
C GLY A 223 5.16 7.83 -1.25
N THR A 224 4.12 8.62 -1.02
CA THR A 224 3.42 8.72 0.25
C THR A 224 1.92 8.79 0.00
N ALA A 225 1.15 8.16 0.87
CA ALA A 225 -0.30 8.20 0.83
C ALA A 225 -0.82 9.14 1.92
N SER A 226 -1.82 9.95 1.58
CA SER A 226 -2.36 10.96 2.48
C SER A 226 -3.87 10.87 2.57
N SER A 227 -4.44 11.37 3.67
CA SER A 227 -5.89 11.59 3.81
C SER A 227 -6.40 12.82 3.06
N GLY A 228 -5.50 13.62 2.47
CA GLY A 228 -5.84 14.79 1.65
C GLY A 228 -5.69 14.51 0.16
N GLY A 229 -5.72 15.58 -0.65
CA GLY A 229 -5.46 15.51 -2.09
C GLY A 229 -3.97 15.38 -2.44
N PHE A 230 -3.66 15.42 -3.74
CA PHE A 230 -2.29 15.41 -4.25
C PHE A 230 -1.45 16.52 -3.62
N ASN A 231 -0.32 16.15 -3.01
CA ASN A 231 0.56 17.10 -2.34
C ASN A 231 2.02 16.66 -2.47
N LEU A 232 2.71 17.17 -3.50
CA LEU A 232 4.13 16.88 -3.74
C LEU A 232 5.03 17.34 -2.58
N GLY A 233 4.68 18.44 -1.90
CA GLY A 233 5.41 18.94 -0.74
C GLY A 233 5.42 17.97 0.44
N SER A 234 4.40 17.12 0.56
CA SER A 234 4.34 16.08 1.60
C SER A 234 5.42 15.01 1.47
N LEU A 235 6.09 14.90 0.32
CA LEU A 235 7.22 14.00 0.14
C LEU A 235 8.54 14.57 0.68
N LEU A 236 8.63 15.90 0.86
CA LEU A 236 9.83 16.57 1.36
C LEU A 236 9.84 16.60 2.90
N GLY A 237 10.99 16.31 3.51
CA GLY A 237 11.19 16.48 4.96
C GLY A 237 10.46 15.50 5.88
N ASN A 238 9.65 14.59 5.35
CA ASN A 238 9.00 13.53 6.13
C ASN A 238 9.97 12.37 6.41
N LEU A 239 10.63 12.44 7.57
CA LEU A 239 11.44 11.34 8.11
C LEU A 239 10.52 10.14 8.42
N GLY A 240 10.69 9.01 7.72
CA GLY A 240 10.14 7.71 8.12
C GLY A 240 8.72 7.31 7.67
N ASN A 241 8.02 8.13 6.86
CA ASN A 241 6.63 7.86 6.41
C ASN A 241 6.48 7.68 4.89
N THR A 242 7.58 7.35 4.20
CA THR A 242 7.62 7.24 2.76
C THR A 242 7.90 5.81 2.34
N ALA A 243 7.17 5.32 1.34
CA ALA A 243 7.39 4.01 0.78
C ALA A 243 8.28 4.14 -0.47
N ILE A 244 9.22 3.19 -0.63
CA ILE A 244 9.80 2.94 -1.93
C ILE A 244 8.88 1.97 -2.66
N LEU A 245 8.42 2.39 -3.83
CA LEU A 245 7.64 1.61 -4.76
C LEU A 245 8.55 1.14 -5.88
N VAL A 246 8.53 -0.17 -6.13
CA VAL A 246 9.31 -0.78 -7.20
C VAL A 246 8.37 -1.54 -8.11
N ALA A 247 8.39 -1.17 -9.39
CA ALA A 247 7.73 -1.92 -10.45
C ALA A 247 8.76 -2.77 -11.19
N GLY A 248 8.48 -4.07 -11.29
CA GLY A 248 9.28 -5.01 -12.04
C GLY A 248 10.47 -5.59 -11.27
N PHE A 249 10.85 -6.81 -11.64
CA PHE A 249 11.88 -7.58 -10.95
C PHE A 249 13.28 -6.95 -11.02
N LYS A 250 13.66 -6.37 -12.17
CA LYS A 250 14.95 -5.66 -12.32
C LYS A 250 15.11 -4.47 -11.37
N GLY A 251 14.01 -3.75 -11.10
CA GLY A 251 14.03 -2.63 -10.16
C GLY A 251 14.35 -3.05 -8.73
N ILE A 252 14.00 -4.28 -8.35
CA ILE A 252 14.27 -4.82 -7.01
C ILE A 252 15.75 -5.11 -6.85
N GLN A 253 16.37 -5.73 -7.87
CA GLN A 253 17.82 -5.97 -7.88
C GLN A 253 18.61 -4.67 -7.82
N ALA A 254 18.12 -3.60 -8.47
CA ALA A 254 18.73 -2.28 -8.46
C ALA A 254 18.61 -1.55 -7.11
N LEU A 255 17.68 -1.95 -6.23
CA LEU A 255 17.41 -1.25 -4.98
C LEU A 255 18.57 -1.38 -3.97
N ASN A 256 19.44 -2.39 -4.13
CA ASN A 256 20.63 -2.63 -3.31
C ASN A 256 20.40 -2.37 -1.81
N LEU A 257 19.31 -2.94 -1.27
CA LEU A 257 18.90 -2.70 0.12
C LEU A 257 20.01 -3.14 1.08
N PRO A 258 20.40 -2.29 2.06
CA PRO A 258 21.42 -2.68 3.02
C PRO A 258 20.95 -3.90 3.80
N LYS A 259 21.87 -4.86 4.02
CA LYS A 259 21.67 -5.99 4.93
C LYS A 259 21.54 -5.45 6.37
N SER A 260 20.34 -5.00 6.74
CA SER A 260 20.07 -4.40 8.04
C SER A 260 19.31 -5.36 8.95
N LYS A 261 19.40 -5.13 10.26
CA LYS A 261 18.69 -5.88 11.31
C LYS A 261 17.15 -5.79 11.20
N VAL A 262 16.63 -4.73 10.56
CA VAL A 262 15.20 -4.51 10.27
C VAL A 262 14.67 -5.50 9.23
N PHE A 263 15.53 -5.92 8.28
CA PHE A 263 15.18 -6.80 7.18
C PHE A 263 15.73 -8.23 7.33
N GLY A 264 16.78 -8.42 8.14
CA GLY A 264 17.33 -9.66 8.74
C GLY A 264 17.74 -10.81 7.80
N THR A 265 17.18 -10.92 6.60
CA THR A 265 17.53 -11.77 5.47
C THR A 265 17.55 -10.89 4.21
N ASP A 266 18.15 -11.36 3.13
CA ASP A 266 18.09 -10.66 1.84
C ASP A 266 16.61 -10.56 1.39
N VAL A 267 15.96 -9.43 1.62
CA VAL A 267 14.55 -9.18 1.26
C VAL A 267 14.34 -9.41 -0.23
N THR A 268 15.36 -9.09 -1.04
CA THR A 268 15.40 -9.40 -2.47
C THR A 268 15.20 -10.89 -2.72
N LYS A 269 15.93 -11.76 -2.00
CA LYS A 269 15.81 -13.21 -2.13
C LYS A 269 14.44 -13.74 -1.66
N SER A 270 13.86 -13.16 -0.61
CA SER A 270 12.51 -13.53 -0.17
C SER A 270 11.43 -13.16 -1.18
N ILE A 271 11.60 -12.01 -1.85
CA ILE A 271 10.74 -11.60 -2.96
C ILE A 271 10.97 -12.51 -4.18
N GLU A 272 12.21 -12.87 -4.48
CA GLU A 272 12.56 -13.86 -5.52
C GLU A 272 11.86 -15.20 -5.33
N ASP A 273 11.89 -15.74 -4.11
CA ASP A 273 11.21 -17.01 -3.79
C ASP A 273 9.69 -16.84 -3.90
N GLY A 274 9.14 -15.73 -3.40
CA GLY A 274 7.73 -15.39 -3.55
C GLY A 274 7.26 -15.32 -5.01
N VAL A 275 8.12 -14.80 -5.90
CA VAL A 275 7.89 -14.73 -7.34
C VAL A 275 7.92 -16.12 -8.02
N LYS A 276 8.63 -17.10 -7.46
CA LYS A 276 8.69 -18.49 -7.95
C LYS A 276 7.54 -19.39 -7.46
N GLY A 277 6.57 -18.83 -6.74
CA GLY A 277 5.35 -19.55 -6.35
C GLY A 277 5.23 -19.89 -4.87
N GLY A 278 6.06 -19.31 -3.99
CA GLY A 278 5.83 -19.37 -2.55
C GLY A 278 6.83 -18.57 -1.74
N LEU A 279 6.36 -17.77 -0.77
CA LEU A 279 7.25 -17.23 0.27
C LEU A 279 7.71 -18.40 1.15
N SER A 280 8.88 -18.96 0.87
CA SER A 280 9.52 -19.95 1.74
C SER A 280 10.22 -19.27 2.90
N GLY A 281 9.87 -19.64 4.14
CA GLY A 281 10.53 -19.15 5.36
C GLY A 281 9.96 -17.83 5.92
N ALA A 282 10.43 -17.43 7.10
CA ALA A 282 9.99 -16.20 7.76
C ALA A 282 10.67 -14.96 7.14
N VAL A 283 9.90 -14.10 6.48
CA VAL A 283 10.42 -12.85 5.88
C VAL A 283 10.26 -11.70 6.86
N LYS A 284 11.38 -11.09 7.28
CA LYS A 284 11.39 -9.94 8.20
C LYS A 284 11.14 -8.61 7.44
N GLY A 285 10.73 -7.56 8.14
CA GLY A 285 10.44 -6.24 7.56
C GLY A 285 8.95 -5.90 7.40
N PHE A 286 8.61 -4.66 7.08
CA PHE A 286 7.24 -4.25 6.74
C PHE A 286 7.14 -3.94 5.25
N PHE A 287 6.31 -4.72 4.54
CA PHE A 287 6.10 -4.53 3.11
C PHE A 287 4.74 -5.06 2.65
N SER A 288 4.32 -4.59 1.50
CA SER A 288 3.21 -5.16 0.72
C SER A 288 3.70 -5.40 -0.70
N ALA A 289 3.22 -6.47 -1.34
CA ALA A 289 3.64 -6.78 -2.71
C ALA A 289 2.58 -7.51 -3.53
N ILE A 290 2.63 -7.37 -4.84
CA ILE A 290 1.96 -8.23 -5.82
C ILE A 290 3.05 -8.92 -6.63
N LEU A 291 3.07 -10.25 -6.61
CA LEU A 291 4.09 -11.08 -7.23
C LEU A 291 3.45 -11.99 -8.29
N GLY A 292 4.00 -12.01 -9.50
CA GLY A 292 3.63 -12.96 -10.55
C GLY A 292 2.49 -12.51 -11.47
N GLY A 293 1.81 -13.48 -12.08
CA GLY A 293 0.67 -13.28 -12.99
C GLY A 293 0.95 -12.95 -14.45
N ALA A 294 2.21 -12.71 -14.87
CA ALA A 294 2.52 -12.49 -16.28
C ALA A 294 2.89 -13.80 -16.97
N ALA A 295 2.26 -14.11 -18.10
CA ALA A 295 2.55 -15.31 -18.88
C ALA A 295 4.01 -15.35 -19.36
N THR A 296 4.59 -14.18 -19.70
CA THR A 296 5.94 -14.01 -20.23
C THR A 296 6.93 -13.44 -19.21
N SER A 297 8.22 -13.75 -19.41
CA SER A 297 9.33 -13.02 -18.77
C SER A 297 9.44 -11.63 -19.40
N PRO A 298 9.66 -10.56 -18.61
CA PRO A 298 9.99 -10.55 -17.18
C PRO A 298 8.76 -10.60 -16.24
N GLN A 299 8.96 -11.15 -15.04
CA GLN A 299 7.89 -11.25 -14.04
C GLN A 299 7.52 -9.88 -13.46
N VAL A 300 6.21 -9.67 -13.29
CA VAL A 300 5.65 -8.44 -12.72
C VAL A 300 5.77 -8.51 -11.20
N VAL A 301 6.35 -7.44 -10.65
CA VAL A 301 6.36 -7.18 -9.21
C VAL A 301 5.87 -5.76 -8.97
N ASP A 302 4.93 -5.57 -8.07
CA ASP A 302 4.62 -4.27 -7.46
C ASP A 302 4.96 -4.41 -5.98
N LEU A 303 6.03 -3.75 -5.53
CA LEU A 303 6.53 -3.84 -4.17
C LEU A 303 6.46 -2.47 -3.50
N LYS A 304 5.89 -2.43 -2.30
CA LYS A 304 5.90 -1.26 -1.40
C LYS A 304 6.68 -1.61 -0.14
N LEU A 305 7.82 -0.97 0.05
CA LEU A 305 8.69 -1.17 1.22
C LEU A 305 8.59 0.03 2.15
N LYS A 306 8.45 -0.24 3.45
CA LYS A 306 8.67 0.80 4.46
C LYS A 306 10.17 1.01 4.61
N VAL A 307 10.64 2.22 4.32
CA VAL A 307 12.04 2.60 4.47
C VAL A 307 12.15 4.00 5.09
N GLU A 308 13.20 4.23 5.88
CA GLU A 308 13.52 5.58 6.35
C GLU A 308 14.19 6.36 5.21
N THR A 309 13.37 7.00 4.37
CA THR A 309 13.90 7.95 3.38
C THR A 309 13.86 9.35 3.95
N ASN A 310 14.97 10.08 3.82
CA ASN A 310 15.02 11.50 4.10
C ASN A 310 15.13 12.23 2.78
N LEU A 311 14.01 12.47 2.10
CA LEU A 311 14.03 13.30 0.91
C LEU A 311 14.26 14.76 1.34
N THR A 312 15.53 15.15 1.42
CA THR A 312 15.97 16.50 1.77
C THR A 312 16.24 17.28 0.49
N GLY A 313 15.62 18.44 0.35
CA GLY A 313 15.79 19.32 -0.80
C GLY A 313 14.60 20.25 -0.99
N SER A 314 14.63 21.05 -2.04
CA SER A 314 13.50 21.84 -2.52
C SER A 314 13.06 21.35 -3.89
N ILE A 315 11.76 21.43 -4.14
CA ILE A 315 11.20 21.32 -5.49
C ILE A 315 11.41 22.70 -6.13
N THR A 316 12.29 22.77 -7.12
CA THR A 316 12.73 24.06 -7.70
C THR A 316 11.93 24.45 -8.93
N ASN A 317 11.52 23.47 -9.75
CA ASN A 317 10.74 23.67 -10.97
C ASN A 317 9.67 22.57 -11.07
N ASN A 318 8.42 22.92 -10.78
CA ASN A 318 7.25 22.04 -10.87
C ASN A 318 6.19 22.68 -11.77
N SER A 319 5.81 22.01 -12.86
CA SER A 319 4.75 22.47 -13.75
C SER A 319 3.70 21.36 -13.92
N GLY A 320 2.44 21.71 -13.68
CA GLY A 320 1.32 20.79 -13.89
C GLY A 320 1.21 20.41 -15.36
N ILE A 321 1.22 19.11 -15.63
CA ILE A 321 1.02 18.52 -16.96
C ILE A 321 -0.45 18.11 -17.11
N LEU A 322 -0.97 17.48 -16.05
CA LEU A 322 -2.31 16.94 -16.00
C LEU A 322 -2.91 17.16 -14.61
N SER A 323 -4.17 17.58 -14.58
CA SER A 323 -5.05 17.42 -13.43
C SER A 323 -6.43 17.12 -13.97
N THR A 324 -6.90 15.89 -13.83
CA THR A 324 -8.18 15.47 -14.43
C THR A 324 -9.03 14.67 -13.46
N THR A 325 -10.34 14.93 -13.53
CA THR A 325 -11.36 14.20 -12.78
C THR A 325 -11.96 13.13 -13.68
N LEU A 326 -12.00 11.90 -13.19
CA LEU A 326 -12.50 10.73 -13.90
C LEU A 326 -13.68 10.15 -13.11
N ALA A 327 -14.77 9.84 -13.82
CA ALA A 327 -15.95 9.26 -13.18
C ALA A 327 -15.59 7.90 -12.57
N MET A 328 -15.98 7.66 -11.31
CA MET A 328 -15.57 6.48 -10.54
C MET A 328 -16.18 5.19 -11.16
N PRO A 329 -15.38 4.19 -11.53
CA PRO A 329 -15.88 2.93 -12.07
C PRO A 329 -16.70 2.17 -11.03
N GLY A 330 -17.84 1.61 -11.45
CA GLY A 330 -18.77 0.89 -10.57
C GLY A 330 -19.75 1.79 -9.80
N SER A 331 -19.62 3.12 -9.89
CA SER A 331 -20.62 4.07 -9.38
C SER A 331 -21.76 4.29 -10.38
N ALA A 332 -22.79 5.03 -9.97
CA ALA A 332 -23.96 5.35 -10.78
C ALA A 332 -23.64 6.38 -11.89
N ASN A 333 -22.96 5.92 -12.95
CA ASN A 333 -22.42 6.79 -14.01
C ASN A 333 -23.41 7.17 -15.13
N ALA A 334 -24.70 6.84 -15.01
CA ALA A 334 -25.68 7.06 -16.08
C ALA A 334 -25.88 8.54 -16.46
N ASN A 335 -25.61 9.46 -15.52
CA ASN A 335 -25.72 10.90 -15.73
C ASN A 335 -24.38 11.64 -15.56
N SER A 336 -23.29 10.90 -15.58
CA SER A 336 -21.94 11.43 -15.41
C SER A 336 -21.52 12.34 -16.56
N VAL A 337 -20.61 13.27 -16.25
CA VAL A 337 -20.03 14.26 -17.15
C VAL A 337 -18.50 14.08 -17.19
N GLY A 338 -17.87 14.49 -18.28
CA GLY A 338 -16.43 14.26 -18.46
C GLY A 338 -16.09 12.80 -18.78
N TYR A 339 -14.94 12.30 -18.33
CA TYR A 339 -14.43 10.98 -18.72
C TYR A 339 -15.18 9.84 -18.02
N ILE A 340 -15.95 9.07 -18.80
CA ILE A 340 -16.74 7.94 -18.31
C ILE A 340 -16.00 6.62 -18.58
N PRO A 341 -15.93 5.70 -17.60
CA PRO A 341 -15.23 4.43 -17.78
C PRO A 341 -15.98 3.48 -18.73
N SER A 342 -15.25 2.84 -19.63
CA SER A 342 -15.76 1.73 -20.46
C SER A 342 -15.96 0.45 -19.63
N TYR A 343 -15.03 0.16 -18.71
CA TYR A 343 -15.18 -0.87 -17.69
C TYR A 343 -15.85 -0.27 -16.44
N ASN A 344 -17.19 -0.24 -16.42
CA ASN A 344 -17.96 0.36 -15.31
C ASN A 344 -18.35 -0.66 -14.24
N LYS A 345 -17.36 -1.31 -13.63
CA LYS A 345 -17.53 -2.23 -12.49
C LYS A 345 -16.65 -1.77 -11.33
N ILE A 346 -17.01 -2.15 -10.10
CA ILE A 346 -16.22 -1.80 -8.91
C ILE A 346 -14.84 -2.43 -9.02
N LEU A 347 -13.80 -1.65 -8.74
CA LEU A 347 -12.40 -2.05 -8.85
C LEU A 347 -11.89 -2.68 -7.54
N GLY A 348 -10.64 -3.17 -7.59
CA GLY A 348 -9.96 -3.84 -6.47
C GLY A 348 -10.31 -5.32 -6.35
N VAL A 349 -9.41 -6.10 -5.72
CA VAL A 349 -9.59 -7.56 -5.55
C VAL A 349 -10.30 -7.89 -4.24
N PHE A 350 -9.82 -7.30 -3.16
CA PHE A 350 -10.35 -7.44 -1.80
C PHE A 350 -9.98 -6.20 -0.99
N ASP A 351 -10.46 -6.10 0.25
CA ASP A 351 -10.05 -5.05 1.20
C ASP A 351 -9.95 -5.57 2.64
N PHE A 352 -9.19 -4.83 3.44
CA PHE A 352 -9.15 -4.90 4.90
C PHE A 352 -9.83 -3.62 5.44
N SER A 353 -11.13 -3.48 5.20
CA SER A 353 -11.92 -2.34 5.69
C SER A 353 -12.10 -2.35 7.21
N VAL A 354 -11.88 -3.52 7.84
CA VAL A 354 -11.89 -3.70 9.29
C VAL A 354 -10.54 -4.25 9.72
N ALA A 355 -9.98 -3.68 10.79
CA ALA A 355 -8.73 -4.15 11.37
C ALA A 355 -8.89 -5.57 11.94
N PRO A 356 -7.94 -6.49 11.67
CA PRO A 356 -7.94 -7.78 12.32
C PRO A 356 -7.66 -7.62 13.81
N ILE A 357 -8.30 -8.42 14.64
CA ILE A 357 -8.14 -8.37 16.10
C ILE A 357 -6.96 -9.24 16.51
N LEU A 358 -6.14 -8.71 17.41
CA LEU A 358 -5.06 -9.43 18.05
C LEU A 358 -5.23 -9.35 19.57
N PHE A 359 -5.39 -10.50 20.19
CA PHE A 359 -5.60 -10.59 21.63
C PHE A 359 -4.25 -10.61 22.35
N VAL A 360 -4.15 -9.81 23.40
CA VAL A 360 -2.96 -9.66 24.22
C VAL A 360 -3.32 -10.03 25.65
N ALA A 361 -2.75 -11.11 26.16
CA ALA A 361 -2.88 -11.52 27.55
C ALA A 361 -1.57 -11.27 28.28
N ASN A 362 -1.63 -10.64 29.45
CA ASN A 362 -0.46 -10.48 30.30
C ASN A 362 -0.32 -11.67 31.26
N GLN A 363 0.86 -12.27 31.31
CA GLN A 363 1.19 -13.31 32.28
C GLN A 363 2.07 -12.74 33.39
N LYS A 364 1.65 -12.97 34.62
CA LYS A 364 2.41 -12.67 35.83
C LYS A 364 3.38 -13.81 36.13
N VAL A 365 4.65 -13.47 36.39
CA VAL A 365 5.67 -14.43 36.83
C VAL A 365 5.97 -14.21 38.29
N LEU A 366 6.13 -15.33 38.98
CA LEU A 366 6.51 -15.37 40.39
C LEU A 366 8.01 -15.10 40.52
N ILE A 367 8.39 -14.16 41.38
CA ILE A 367 9.79 -13.94 41.74
C ILE A 367 10.00 -14.39 43.18
N TYR A 368 10.94 -15.32 43.34
CA TYR A 368 11.43 -15.72 44.65
C TYR A 368 12.52 -14.74 45.08
N GLU A 369 12.16 -13.79 45.93
CA GLU A 369 13.14 -13.19 46.84
C GLU A 369 13.44 -14.19 47.97
N ALA A 370 14.54 -13.98 48.69
CA ALA A 370 15.12 -14.91 49.67
C ALA A 370 14.08 -15.61 50.59
N PRO A 371 14.38 -16.82 51.12
CA PRO A 371 13.44 -17.58 51.94
C PRO A 371 12.87 -16.73 53.09
N GLY A 372 11.54 -16.50 53.09
CA GLY A 372 10.84 -15.69 54.09
C GLY A 372 10.35 -14.31 53.61
N ALA A 373 10.65 -13.89 52.37
CA ALA A 373 10.09 -12.68 51.77
C ALA A 373 8.67 -12.88 51.21
N GLU A 374 7.87 -11.81 51.15
CA GLU A 374 6.57 -11.83 50.47
C GLU A 374 6.72 -12.19 48.99
N THR A 375 5.79 -12.99 48.47
CA THR A 375 5.75 -13.34 47.05
C THR A 375 5.46 -12.10 46.21
N LYS A 376 6.40 -11.71 45.36
CA LYS A 376 6.22 -10.62 44.39
C LYS A 376 5.91 -11.21 43.01
N TYR A 377 5.02 -10.54 42.30
CA TYR A 377 4.70 -10.82 40.91
C TYR A 377 5.24 -9.70 40.03
N ILE A 378 5.85 -10.04 38.90
CA ILE A 378 6.15 -9.09 37.83
C ILE A 378 5.30 -9.46 36.61
N ASP A 379 4.75 -8.45 35.94
CA ASP A 379 4.18 -8.59 34.60
C ASP A 379 5.33 -8.82 33.61
N ASP A 380 5.61 -10.07 33.24
CA ASP A 380 6.84 -10.46 32.51
C ASP A 380 6.59 -10.71 31.00
N TYR A 381 5.37 -11.11 30.63
CA TYR A 381 5.05 -11.46 29.23
C TYR A 381 3.71 -10.93 28.75
N SER A 382 3.68 -10.41 27.53
CA SER A 382 2.47 -10.35 26.72
C SER A 382 2.42 -11.58 25.81
N VAL A 383 1.45 -12.46 26.03
CA VAL A 383 1.09 -13.53 25.09
C VAL A 383 0.14 -12.92 24.08
N VAL A 384 0.53 -12.98 22.82
CA VAL A 384 -0.25 -12.39 21.75
C VAL A 384 -0.74 -13.50 20.85
N TYR A 385 -2.05 -13.55 20.61
CA TYR A 385 -2.65 -14.56 19.75
C TYR A 385 -3.71 -13.98 18.82
N HIS A 386 -3.75 -14.53 17.61
CA HIS A 386 -4.78 -14.23 16.63
C HIS A 386 -5.82 -15.36 16.63
N HIS A 387 -7.08 -15.04 16.91
CA HIS A 387 -8.18 -16.00 16.77
C HIS A 387 -8.57 -16.16 15.29
N GLY A 388 -8.77 -17.40 14.87
CA GLY A 388 -9.39 -17.75 13.59
C GLY A 388 -8.63 -18.81 12.81
N LEU A 389 -9.34 -19.73 12.16
CA LEU A 389 -8.73 -20.63 11.19
C LEU A 389 -8.17 -19.80 10.02
N LEU A 390 -7.04 -20.21 9.43
CA LEU A 390 -6.60 -19.73 8.11
C LEU A 390 -7.73 -19.83 7.06
N ASN A 391 -8.65 -20.78 7.26
CA ASN A 391 -9.80 -21.02 6.40
C ASN A 391 -11.01 -20.11 6.69
N ASP A 392 -11.10 -19.50 7.87
CA ASP A 392 -12.25 -18.69 8.31
C ASP A 392 -12.03 -17.19 8.05
N PHE A 393 -10.78 -16.72 8.11
CA PHE A 393 -10.49 -15.35 7.71
C PHE A 393 -10.60 -15.21 6.18
N ARG A 394 -11.66 -14.55 5.73
CA ARG A 394 -11.91 -14.21 4.33
C ARG A 394 -11.97 -12.68 4.22
N PRO A 395 -10.96 -12.02 3.62
CA PRO A 395 -11.12 -10.61 3.31
C PRO A 395 -12.31 -10.44 2.36
N ILE A 396 -13.04 -9.33 2.50
CA ILE A 396 -14.19 -9.02 1.64
C ILE A 396 -13.67 -8.98 0.19
N THR A 397 -14.11 -9.94 -0.63
CA THR A 397 -13.60 -10.16 -1.98
C THR A 397 -14.59 -9.61 -3.00
N ASN A 398 -14.07 -8.96 -4.03
CA ASN A 398 -14.86 -8.43 -5.13
C ASN A 398 -15.50 -9.57 -5.93
N PRO A 399 -16.84 -9.65 -6.02
CA PRO A 399 -17.52 -10.68 -6.81
C PRO A 399 -17.10 -10.68 -8.29
N GLU A 400 -16.75 -9.51 -8.84
CA GLU A 400 -16.29 -9.40 -10.23
C GLU A 400 -14.98 -10.13 -10.51
N VAL A 401 -14.19 -10.40 -9.47
CA VAL A 401 -12.98 -11.21 -9.59
C VAL A 401 -13.34 -12.69 -9.64
N THR A 402 -14.28 -13.15 -8.80
CA THR A 402 -14.56 -14.58 -8.62
C THR A 402 -15.60 -15.14 -9.60
N ASN A 403 -16.35 -14.29 -10.29
CA ASN A 403 -17.42 -14.68 -11.22
C ASN A 403 -16.99 -15.58 -12.38
N ASP A 404 -15.70 -15.64 -12.73
CA ASP A 404 -15.16 -16.49 -13.80
C ASP A 404 -14.50 -17.78 -13.29
N GLY A 405 -14.71 -18.14 -12.02
CA GLY A 405 -14.09 -19.29 -11.38
C GLY A 405 -12.73 -19.00 -10.74
N THR A 406 -12.26 -17.75 -10.78
CA THR A 406 -11.06 -17.34 -10.04
C THR A 406 -11.22 -17.55 -8.54
N THR A 407 -10.20 -18.13 -7.89
CA THR A 407 -10.19 -18.34 -6.45
C THR A 407 -9.29 -17.33 -5.74
N VAL A 408 -9.74 -16.79 -4.61
CA VAL A 408 -8.97 -15.92 -3.72
C VAL A 408 -8.79 -16.63 -2.38
N LYS A 409 -7.55 -17.00 -2.04
CA LYS A 409 -7.27 -17.82 -0.85
C LYS A 409 -6.14 -17.25 -0.01
N VAL A 410 -6.40 -17.02 1.28
CA VAL A 410 -5.34 -16.78 2.26
C VAL A 410 -4.56 -18.08 2.44
N THR A 411 -3.26 -18.04 2.14
CA THR A 411 -2.37 -19.21 2.22
C THR A 411 -1.44 -19.15 3.42
N ARG A 412 -1.20 -17.96 3.97
CA ARG A 412 -0.31 -17.76 5.12
C ARG A 412 -0.65 -16.47 5.87
N ILE A 413 -0.48 -16.52 7.19
CA ILE A 413 -0.54 -15.38 8.09
C ILE A 413 0.74 -15.35 8.92
N ASP A 414 1.40 -14.18 8.99
CA ASP A 414 2.55 -13.92 9.85
C ASP A 414 2.24 -12.75 10.79
N VAL A 415 2.55 -12.87 12.08
CA VAL A 415 2.51 -11.75 13.02
C VAL A 415 3.91 -11.15 13.13
N LEU A 416 4.03 -9.87 12.80
CA LEU A 416 5.28 -9.12 12.78
C LEU A 416 5.41 -8.31 14.07
N VAL A 417 6.44 -8.57 14.86
CA VAL A 417 6.68 -7.93 16.16
C VAL A 417 7.97 -7.13 16.07
N PRO A 418 7.92 -5.80 16.20
CA PRO A 418 9.12 -4.99 16.32
C PRO A 418 9.70 -5.16 17.72
N TYR A 419 11.00 -5.36 17.75
CA TYR A 419 11.82 -5.51 18.94
C TYR A 419 12.87 -4.39 18.95
N ARG A 420 12.94 -3.64 20.05
CA ARG A 420 13.99 -2.66 20.28
C ARG A 420 14.82 -3.12 21.47
N GLN A 421 16.10 -3.41 21.23
CA GLN A 421 17.04 -3.70 22.32
C GLN A 421 17.83 -2.44 22.65
N LYS A 422 17.95 -2.11 23.93
CA LYS A 422 18.82 -1.04 24.45
C LYS A 422 19.74 -1.64 25.50
N TYR A 423 21.05 -1.59 25.25
CA TYR A 423 22.07 -2.05 26.20
C TYR A 423 22.58 -0.88 27.05
N ALA A 424 22.58 -1.03 28.36
CA ALA A 424 23.42 -0.26 29.26
C ALA A 424 24.26 -1.27 30.07
N SER A 425 25.57 -1.31 29.87
CA SER A 425 26.45 -2.21 30.62
C SER A 425 27.47 -1.40 31.43
N TYR A 426 27.53 -1.66 32.74
CA TYR A 426 28.77 -1.59 33.51
C TYR A 426 29.13 -3.03 33.93
N GLY A 427 29.79 -3.76 33.03
CA GLY A 427 30.24 -5.15 33.28
C GLY A 427 30.44 -5.93 32.00
N ARG A 428 31.22 -7.02 32.03
CA ARG A 428 31.31 -7.95 30.89
C ARG A 428 29.90 -8.46 30.55
N PRO A 429 29.47 -8.44 29.28
CA PRO A 429 28.10 -8.82 28.91
C PRO A 429 27.84 -10.27 29.29
N SER A 430 26.91 -10.50 30.22
CA SER A 430 26.30 -11.80 30.43
C SER A 430 25.07 -11.90 29.54
N GLU A 431 25.15 -12.70 28.48
CA GLU A 431 24.02 -13.00 27.60
C GLU A 431 22.83 -13.57 28.38
N LYS A 432 21.62 -13.17 28.00
CA LYS A 432 20.38 -13.97 28.07
C LYS A 432 19.22 -13.17 27.47
N THR A 433 19.01 -13.35 26.17
CA THR A 433 17.69 -13.20 25.55
C THR A 433 17.35 -14.55 24.95
N THR A 434 16.91 -15.49 25.79
CA THR A 434 16.47 -16.81 25.33
C THR A 434 15.09 -16.69 24.70
N ILE A 435 15.06 -16.65 23.36
CA ILE A 435 13.87 -16.98 22.58
C ILE A 435 13.69 -18.50 22.70
N GLU A 436 12.86 -18.98 23.62
CA GLU A 436 12.55 -20.40 23.71
C GLU A 436 11.67 -20.85 22.53
N ARG A 437 12.32 -21.24 21.44
CA ARG A 437 11.91 -22.41 20.66
C ARG A 437 12.85 -23.53 21.08
N TYR A 438 12.34 -24.72 21.39
CA TYR A 438 13.11 -25.92 21.67
C TYR A 438 14.19 -26.17 20.59
N LEU A 439 15.38 -25.57 20.75
CA LEU A 439 16.54 -25.76 19.89
C LEU A 439 17.77 -25.89 20.78
N ASP A 440 18.49 -26.98 20.51
CA ASP A 440 19.63 -27.51 21.23
C ASP A 440 20.77 -26.47 21.39
N ARG A 441 21.42 -26.50 22.55
CA ARG A 441 22.29 -25.46 23.11
C ARG A 441 23.71 -25.45 22.51
N ASN A 442 23.94 -26.20 21.43
CA ASN A 442 25.28 -26.54 20.94
C ASN A 442 25.58 -26.11 19.48
N ASP A 443 24.82 -25.19 18.87
CA ASP A 443 25.11 -24.73 17.49
C ASP A 443 26.25 -23.69 17.46
N PRO A 444 27.43 -23.99 16.89
CA PRO A 444 28.58 -23.09 16.87
C PRO A 444 28.50 -21.99 15.80
N ASN A 445 27.41 -21.87 15.02
CA ASN A 445 27.34 -20.97 13.87
C ASN A 445 26.91 -19.52 14.15
N TYR A 446 26.79 -19.09 15.41
CA TYR A 446 26.44 -17.70 15.77
C TYR A 446 27.51 -17.04 16.66
N PRO A 447 28.47 -16.27 16.09
CA PRO A 447 29.43 -15.52 16.89
C PRO A 447 28.79 -14.30 17.56
N MET A 448 29.19 -14.02 18.80
CA MET A 448 28.73 -12.86 19.59
C MET A 448 29.23 -11.53 19.02
N PRO A 449 28.50 -10.40 19.21
CA PRO A 449 29.00 -9.08 18.84
C PRO A 449 30.10 -8.59 19.79
N GLU A 450 31.28 -8.28 19.26
CA GLU A 450 32.37 -7.59 19.97
C GLU A 450 32.14 -6.06 19.92
N SER A 451 31.51 -5.46 20.94
CA SER A 451 31.48 -3.99 21.07
C SER A 451 31.31 -3.57 22.53
N TYR A 452 32.32 -2.88 23.07
CA TYR A 452 32.31 -2.22 24.37
C TYR A 452 31.95 -0.72 24.20
N GLY A 453 31.03 -0.20 25.01
CA GLY A 453 30.91 1.25 25.25
C GLY A 453 30.05 2.08 24.29
N LYS A 454 29.15 1.50 23.49
CA LYS A 454 28.12 2.25 22.75
C LYS A 454 26.73 1.76 23.10
N GLU A 455 25.80 2.69 23.30
CA GLU A 455 24.37 2.41 23.30
C GLU A 455 24.00 1.94 21.89
N ILE A 456 23.87 0.61 21.70
CA ILE A 456 23.39 0.05 20.43
C ILE A 456 21.87 -0.04 20.55
N VAL A 457 21.17 0.95 19.99
CA VAL A 457 19.73 0.86 19.72
C VAL A 457 19.57 0.15 18.38
N GLY A 458 19.14 -1.10 18.39
CA GLY A 458 18.79 -1.85 17.18
C GLY A 458 17.29 -2.08 17.10
N GLU A 459 16.65 -1.68 16.00
CA GLU A 459 15.30 -2.13 15.65
C GLU A 459 15.40 -3.45 14.87
N GLU A 460 14.79 -4.50 15.40
CA GLU A 460 14.64 -5.81 14.76
C GLU A 460 13.17 -6.13 14.57
N ILE A 461 12.81 -6.81 13.49
CA ILE A 461 11.43 -7.29 13.28
C ILE A 461 11.45 -8.81 13.27
N TYR A 462 10.66 -9.41 14.16
CA TYR A 462 10.44 -10.84 14.21
C TYR A 462 9.13 -11.18 13.51
N ALA A 463 9.16 -12.15 12.60
CA ALA A 463 7.97 -12.65 11.92
C ALA A 463 7.58 -14.01 12.52
N TYR A 464 6.47 -14.03 13.25
CA TYR A 464 5.86 -15.21 13.85
C TYR A 464 4.68 -15.65 12.99
N GLY A 465 4.96 -16.50 12.01
CA GLY A 465 3.92 -17.09 11.17
C GLY A 465 4.29 -18.51 10.82
N SER A 466 3.44 -19.43 11.28
CA SER A 466 3.14 -20.69 10.63
C SER A 466 4.30 -21.31 9.82
N SER A 467 5.32 -21.83 10.51
CA SER A 467 6.33 -22.67 9.87
C SER A 467 5.65 -23.94 9.36
N SER A 468 5.37 -24.02 8.05
CA SER A 468 5.09 -25.21 7.21
C SER A 468 4.17 -26.36 7.71
N ASN A 469 3.67 -26.31 8.95
CA ASN A 469 2.92 -27.36 9.66
C ASN A 469 1.58 -26.83 10.20
N VAL A 470 1.17 -25.61 9.80
CA VAL A 470 -0.04 -24.93 10.32
C VAL A 470 -1.25 -25.10 9.40
N ALA A 471 -1.22 -26.08 8.49
CA ALA A 471 -2.44 -26.50 7.78
C ALA A 471 -3.60 -26.79 8.75
N ASN A 472 -3.29 -27.10 10.04
CA ASN A 472 -4.25 -27.46 11.08
C ASN A 472 -4.19 -26.62 12.37
N ALA A 473 -3.28 -25.64 12.52
CA ALA A 473 -3.16 -24.94 13.82
C ALA A 473 -4.23 -23.84 13.96
N LYS A 474 -5.00 -23.92 15.04
CA LYS A 474 -6.18 -23.07 15.31
C LYS A 474 -5.84 -21.66 15.78
N ASN A 475 -4.62 -21.44 16.27
CA ASN A 475 -4.15 -20.21 16.90
C ASN A 475 -2.64 -20.04 16.62
N ILE A 476 -2.20 -18.81 16.33
CA ILE A 476 -0.77 -18.45 16.31
C ILE A 476 -0.45 -17.84 17.68
N PHE A 477 0.31 -18.55 18.51
CA PHE A 477 0.78 -18.03 19.80
C PHE A 477 2.24 -17.61 19.70
N PHE A 478 2.57 -16.43 20.19
CA PHE A 478 3.94 -16.03 20.42
C PHE A 478 4.07 -15.28 21.74
N LYS A 479 5.24 -15.44 22.37
CA LYS A 479 5.57 -14.81 23.64
C LYS A 479 6.45 -13.60 23.36
N VAL A 480 6.08 -12.47 23.95
CA VAL A 480 6.89 -11.25 23.96
C VAL A 480 7.40 -11.06 25.39
N GLN A 481 8.72 -11.18 25.59
CA GLN A 481 9.34 -11.10 26.92
C GLN A 481 9.83 -9.70 27.26
N HIS A 482 9.40 -9.19 28.42
CA HIS A 482 9.87 -7.94 29.03
C HIS A 482 10.89 -8.26 30.13
N ARG A 483 12.10 -8.70 29.79
CA ARG A 483 13.05 -9.09 30.83
C ARG A 483 13.51 -7.90 31.66
N GLN A 484 13.17 -7.89 32.95
CA GLN A 484 13.68 -6.98 33.97
C GLN A 484 14.63 -7.75 34.89
N ASP A 485 15.96 -7.60 34.69
CA ASP A 485 16.95 -8.24 35.57
C ASP A 485 17.14 -7.40 36.84
N TYR A 486 16.56 -7.85 37.95
CA TYR A 486 16.93 -7.39 39.29
C TYR A 486 18.07 -8.26 39.82
N SER A 487 19.31 -7.78 39.69
CA SER A 487 20.35 -8.23 40.62
C SER A 487 21.26 -7.13 41.14
N ILE A 488 21.55 -6.05 40.40
CA ILE A 488 22.38 -4.96 40.94
C ILE A 488 22.02 -3.62 40.25
N GLY A 489 21.19 -2.81 40.90
CA GLY A 489 21.14 -1.35 40.74
C GLY A 489 21.03 -0.74 39.32
N THR A 490 20.35 -1.37 38.36
CA THR A 490 20.16 -0.81 37.01
C THR A 490 18.68 -0.79 36.60
N GLY A 491 18.26 0.33 36.04
CA GLY A 491 16.86 0.72 35.84
C GLY A 491 16.11 -0.05 34.75
N TYR A 492 14.78 0.12 34.82
CA TYR A 492 13.70 -0.46 34.02
C TYR A 492 14.01 -0.73 32.53
N TYR A 493 13.72 -1.95 32.09
CA TYR A 493 13.67 -2.35 30.68
C TYR A 493 12.22 -2.60 30.26
N ASN A 494 11.63 -1.68 29.51
CA ASN A 494 10.37 -1.92 28.79
C ASN A 494 10.71 -2.14 27.32
N ALA A 495 10.74 -3.40 26.88
CA ALA A 495 11.00 -3.73 25.49
C ALA A 495 9.85 -4.56 24.93
N THR A 496 8.75 -3.90 24.56
CA THR A 496 8.03 -4.06 23.28
C THR A 496 7.00 -2.95 23.14
N ASN A 497 7.10 -2.16 22.06
CA ASN A 497 6.00 -1.29 21.68
C ASN A 497 4.94 -2.16 20.97
N LEU A 498 3.90 -2.56 21.70
CA LEU A 498 2.81 -3.37 21.15
C LEU A 498 2.10 -2.64 19.99
N ASP A 499 2.07 -1.30 19.97
CA ASP A 499 1.53 -0.49 18.86
C ASP A 499 2.30 -0.71 17.54
N GLY A 500 3.50 -1.28 17.61
CA GLY A 500 4.31 -1.62 16.45
C GLY A 500 3.96 -2.97 15.81
N ILE A 501 3.14 -3.82 16.45
CA ILE A 501 2.80 -5.15 15.93
C ILE A 501 1.98 -5.03 14.64
N ARG A 502 2.29 -5.84 13.62
CA ARG A 502 1.53 -5.92 12.37
C ARG A 502 1.15 -7.36 12.04
N ILE A 503 0.14 -7.55 11.23
CA ILE A 503 -0.23 -8.87 10.67
C ILE A 503 -0.01 -8.85 9.17
N ARG A 504 0.72 -9.83 8.65
CA ARG A 504 0.94 -10.01 7.23
C ARG A 504 0.13 -11.18 6.71
N TYR A 505 -0.62 -10.94 5.64
CA TYR A 505 -1.38 -11.93 4.91
C TYR A 505 -0.70 -12.23 3.57
N THR A 506 -0.56 -13.52 3.24
CA THR A 506 -0.23 -13.97 1.89
C THR A 506 -1.48 -14.56 1.26
N ILE A 507 -1.89 -14.01 0.13
CA ILE A 507 -3.13 -14.32 -0.55
C ILE A 507 -2.78 -14.80 -1.95
N LEU A 508 -3.23 -16.00 -2.30
CA LEU A 508 -3.07 -16.58 -3.62
C LEU A 508 -4.34 -16.33 -4.43
N ILE A 509 -4.17 -15.68 -5.58
CA ILE A 509 -5.20 -15.53 -6.61
C ILE A 509 -4.90 -16.54 -7.71
N THR A 510 -5.85 -17.43 -7.99
CA THR A 510 -5.74 -18.41 -9.08
C THR A 510 -6.80 -18.08 -10.13
N PRO A 511 -6.43 -17.42 -11.24
CA PRO A 511 -7.37 -17.06 -12.30
C PRO A 511 -8.13 -18.25 -12.88
N GLY A 512 -9.45 -18.12 -13.04
CA GLY A 512 -10.31 -19.18 -13.60
C GLY A 512 -10.06 -19.45 -15.09
N ASN A 513 -9.42 -18.51 -15.79
CA ASN A 513 -9.06 -18.62 -17.20
C ASN A 513 -7.74 -19.38 -17.48
N GLY A 514 -7.11 -19.95 -16.45
CA GLY A 514 -5.87 -20.72 -16.59
C GLY A 514 -4.59 -19.87 -16.64
N SER A 515 -4.69 -18.54 -16.50
CA SER A 515 -3.52 -17.67 -16.38
C SER A 515 -2.71 -17.98 -15.11
N LYS A 516 -1.44 -17.56 -15.09
CA LYS A 516 -0.53 -17.88 -13.98
C LYS A 516 -1.07 -17.32 -12.66
N PRO A 517 -0.95 -18.07 -11.54
CA PRO A 517 -1.31 -17.56 -10.22
C PRO A 517 -0.57 -16.29 -9.84
N ILE A 518 -1.20 -15.49 -9.00
CA ILE A 518 -0.68 -14.24 -8.45
C ILE A 518 -0.64 -14.37 -6.93
N THR A 519 0.47 -13.95 -6.33
CA THR A 519 0.61 -13.87 -4.87
C THR A 519 0.53 -12.40 -4.45
N ILE A 520 -0.47 -12.05 -3.64
CA ILE A 520 -0.64 -10.73 -3.04
C ILE A 520 -0.27 -10.81 -1.56
N ILE A 521 0.62 -9.94 -1.12
CA ILE A 521 1.11 -9.85 0.25
C ILE A 521 0.69 -8.52 0.83
N LYS A 522 0.01 -8.54 1.98
CA LYS A 522 -0.48 -7.34 2.67
C LYS A 522 -0.09 -7.31 4.12
N THR A 523 0.53 -6.23 4.57
CA THR A 523 0.79 -5.96 5.99
C THR A 523 -0.28 -5.00 6.51
N VAL A 524 -0.93 -5.35 7.63
CA VAL A 524 -2.09 -4.66 8.20
C VAL A 524 -1.83 -4.35 9.68
N LYS A 525 -2.24 -3.17 10.13
CA LYS A 525 -2.29 -2.80 11.55
C LYS A 525 -3.49 -3.49 12.22
N PRO A 526 -3.28 -4.31 13.26
CA PRO A 526 -4.37 -4.92 14.01
C PRO A 526 -4.95 -3.97 15.04
N THR A 527 -6.17 -4.26 15.50
CA THR A 527 -6.69 -3.74 16.77
C THR A 527 -6.21 -4.67 17.89
N LEU A 528 -5.63 -4.10 18.95
CA LEU A 528 -5.19 -4.86 20.11
C LEU A 528 -6.31 -4.93 21.15
N GLU A 529 -6.67 -6.14 21.55
CA GLU A 529 -7.62 -6.39 22.64
C GLU A 529 -6.88 -7.01 23.83
N PHE A 530 -6.88 -6.31 24.96
CA PHE A 530 -6.22 -6.78 26.18
C PHE A 530 -7.20 -7.61 27.01
N THR A 531 -6.80 -8.83 27.38
CA THR A 531 -7.62 -9.79 28.15
C THR A 531 -7.07 -10.03 29.54
#